data_AF-A0A3B0WQ36-F1
#
_entry.id   AF-A0A3B0WQ36-F1
#
_cell.length_a   1.000
_cell.length_b   1.000
_cell.length_c   1.000
_cell.angle_alpha   90.00
_cell.angle_beta   90.00
_cell.angle_gamma   90.00
#
_symmetry.space_group_name_H-M   'P 1'
#
loop_
_entity.id
_entity.type
_entity.pdbx_description
1 polymer ?
#
loop_
_entity_poly.entity_id
_entity_poly.type
_entity_poly.pdbx_seq_one_letter_code
_entity_poly.pdbx_strand_id
1 'polypeptide(L)'
;MIKYGELHQALACYTCEDIHENIPVDLYRRVIKACFRANNKGLNWDVNQAASILVYLAFDEDHIQPNQLNSSGLKTLDWAESFLKQIDTDNEKDVVRALVSV
;
A
#
# COMPACT_ATOMS: atom_id res chain seq x y z
N MET A 1 6.24 -14.46 0.87
CA MET A 1 5.75 -13.86 -0.38
C MET A 1 4.29 -13.48 -0.16
N ILE A 2 3.97 -12.19 -0.23
CA ILE A 2 2.62 -11.69 0.03
C ILE A 2 1.69 -12.11 -1.12
N LYS A 3 0.57 -12.76 -0.80
CA LYS A 3 -0.44 -13.14 -1.79
C LYS A 3 -1.53 -12.07 -1.89
N TYR A 4 -2.19 -12.03 -3.05
CA TYR A 4 -3.34 -11.14 -3.28
C TYR A 4 -4.40 -11.26 -2.18
N GLY A 5 -4.79 -12.49 -1.82
CA GLY A 5 -5.81 -12.72 -0.79
C GLY A 5 -5.40 -12.25 0.62
N GLU A 6 -4.12 -12.37 0.97
CA GLU A 6 -3.62 -11.90 2.28
C GLU A 6 -3.60 -10.37 2.35
N LEU A 7 -3.18 -9.73 1.25
CA LEU A 7 -3.22 -8.27 1.11
C LEU A 7 -4.67 -7.76 1.13
N HIS A 8 -5.57 -8.44 0.43
CA HIS A 8 -6.99 -8.12 0.40
C HIS A 8 -7.64 -8.24 1.77
N GLN A 9 -7.32 -9.29 2.52
CA GLN A 9 -7.82 -9.47 3.89
C GLN A 9 -7.27 -8.42 4.85
N ALA A 10 -6.01 -8.02 4.70
CA ALA A 10 -5.39 -6.98 5.53
C ALA A 10 -6.02 -5.60 5.31
N LEU A 11 -6.55 -5.31 4.12
CA LEU A 11 -7.26 -4.06 3.85
C LEU A 11 -8.49 -3.86 4.74
N ALA A 12 -9.20 -4.94 5.07
CA ALA A 12 -10.38 -4.88 5.92
C ALA A 12 -10.08 -4.29 7.32
N CYS A 13 -8.81 -4.29 7.75
CA CYS A 13 -8.41 -3.64 9.00
C CYS A 13 -8.40 -2.10 8.92
N TYR A 14 -8.36 -1.51 7.72
CA TYR A 14 -8.22 -0.08 7.49
C TYR A 14 -9.50 0.56 6.92
N THR A 15 -10.45 -0.25 6.48
CA THR A 15 -11.66 0.18 5.79
C THR A 15 -12.90 -0.01 6.66
N CYS A 16 -13.92 0.83 6.48
CA CYS A 16 -15.21 0.72 7.18
C CYS A 16 -16.22 -0.17 6.44
N GLU A 17 -16.12 -0.21 5.10
CA GLU A 17 -17.00 -0.96 4.20
C GLU A 17 -16.16 -1.90 3.31
N ASP A 18 -16.84 -2.80 2.57
CA ASP A 18 -16.26 -3.61 1.49
C ASP A 18 -15.86 -2.71 0.30
N ILE A 19 -14.94 -1.75 0.52
CA ILE A 19 -14.34 -0.90 -0.54
C ILE A 19 -13.40 -1.67 -1.48
N HIS A 20 -13.37 -2.98 -1.31
CA HIS A 20 -12.65 -3.98 -2.09
C HIS A 20 -12.88 -3.86 -3.60
N GLU A 21 -14.10 -3.52 -4.04
CA GLU A 21 -14.43 -3.37 -5.46
C GLU A 21 -13.96 -2.03 -6.06
N ASN A 22 -13.69 -1.03 -5.22
CA ASN A 22 -13.30 0.31 -5.68
C ASN A 22 -11.79 0.42 -5.95
N ILE A 23 -10.97 -0.48 -5.41
CA ILE A 23 -9.52 -0.47 -5.57
C ILE A 23 -9.14 -1.31 -6.82
N PRO A 24 -8.55 -0.70 -7.86
CA PRO A 24 -8.15 -1.43 -9.06
C PRO A 24 -7.11 -2.51 -8.77
N VAL A 25 -7.25 -3.66 -9.44
CA VAL A 25 -6.29 -4.79 -9.35
C VAL A 25 -4.86 -4.36 -9.71
N ASP A 26 -4.69 -3.35 -10.56
CA ASP A 26 -3.36 -2.84 -10.90
C ASP A 26 -2.63 -2.23 -9.70
N LEU A 27 -3.33 -1.60 -8.76
CA LEU A 27 -2.71 -1.10 -7.53
C LEU A 27 -2.17 -2.26 -6.67
N TYR A 28 -2.94 -3.34 -6.53
CA TYR A 28 -2.45 -4.55 -5.85
C TYR A 28 -1.19 -5.11 -6.52
N ARG A 29 -1.15 -5.16 -7.85
CA ARG A 29 0.03 -5.64 -8.59
C ARG A 29 1.25 -4.76 -8.35
N ARG A 30 1.09 -3.43 -8.39
CA ARG A 30 2.17 -2.47 -8.13
C ARG A 30 2.73 -2.63 -6.72
N VAL A 31 1.86 -2.73 -5.71
CA VAL A 31 2.26 -2.94 -4.32
C VAL A 31 2.98 -4.28 -4.13
N ILE A 32 2.43 -5.39 -4.64
CA ILE A 32 3.08 -6.71 -4.54
C ILE A 32 4.47 -6.69 -5.21
N LYS A 33 4.60 -6.02 -6.37
CA LYS A 33 5.88 -5.85 -7.07
C LYS A 33 6.87 -5.01 -6.27
N ALA A 34 6.42 -3.95 -5.62
CA ALA A 34 7.22 -3.13 -4.73
C ALA A 34 7.69 -3.93 -3.51
N CYS A 35 6.79 -4.66 -2.84
CA CYS A 35 7.12 -5.57 -1.73
C CYS A 35 8.17 -6.61 -2.16
N PHE A 36 8.03 -7.17 -3.36
CA PHE A 36 9.01 -8.14 -3.87
C PHE A 36 10.40 -7.50 -4.04
N ARG A 37 10.47 -6.28 -4.59
CA ARG A 37 11.73 -5.54 -4.73
C ARG A 37 12.32 -5.16 -3.38
N ALA A 38 11.50 -4.71 -2.45
CA ALA A 38 11.87 -4.37 -1.08
C ALA A 38 12.47 -5.57 -0.34
N ASN A 39 11.82 -6.73 -0.43
CA ASN A 39 12.29 -7.96 0.19
C ASN A 39 13.63 -8.44 -0.41
N ASN A 40 13.82 -8.30 -1.72
CA ASN A 40 15.10 -8.60 -2.36
C ASN A 40 16.23 -7.65 -1.93
N LYS A 41 15.90 -6.44 -1.46
CA LYS A 41 16.85 -5.47 -0.89
C LYS A 41 17.07 -5.67 0.62
N GLY A 42 16.37 -6.60 1.26
CA GLY A 42 16.51 -6.90 2.70
C GLY A 42 15.61 -6.08 3.63
N LEU A 43 14.68 -5.28 3.09
CA LEU A 43 13.78 -4.43 3.88
C LEU A 43 12.66 -5.21 4.59
N ASN A 44 12.38 -6.44 4.14
CA ASN A 44 11.39 -7.34 4.74
C ASN A 44 10.02 -6.70 4.99
N TRP A 45 9.39 -6.20 3.93
CA TRP A 45 8.04 -5.64 4.03
C TRP A 45 7.02 -6.71 4.42
N ASP A 46 6.24 -6.41 5.46
CA ASP A 46 5.15 -7.25 5.92
C ASP A 46 3.83 -6.95 5.17
N VAL A 47 2.81 -7.77 5.43
CA VAL A 47 1.51 -7.64 4.76
C VAL A 47 0.76 -6.37 5.17
N ASN A 48 0.98 -5.88 6.38
CA ASN A 48 0.29 -4.70 6.93
C ASN A 48 0.88 -3.42 6.35
N GLN A 49 2.20 -3.37 6.18
CA GLN A 49 2.93 -2.32 5.48
C GLN A 49 2.49 -2.27 4.01
N ALA A 50 2.38 -3.44 3.36
CA ALA A 50 1.87 -3.52 2.00
C ALA A 50 0.42 -3.00 1.89
N ALA A 51 -0.47 -3.42 2.81
CA ALA A 51 -1.86 -2.96 2.85
C ALA A 51 -1.94 -1.46 3.10
N SER A 52 -1.08 -0.94 3.98
CA SER A 52 -0.98 0.48 4.30
C SER A 52 -0.63 1.33 3.07
N ILE A 53 0.36 0.88 2.29
CA ILE A 53 0.75 1.55 1.04
C ILE A 53 -0.35 1.43 0.00
N LEU A 54 -1.04 0.29 -0.07
CA LEU A 54 -2.16 0.10 -0.99
C LEU A 54 -3.32 1.06 -0.70
N VAL A 55 -3.67 1.23 0.58
CA VAL A 55 -4.66 2.21 1.03
C VAL A 55 -4.23 3.63 0.64
N TYR A 56 -2.97 3.98 0.89
CA TYR A 56 -2.44 5.29 0.51
C TYR A 56 -2.51 5.55 -1.00
N LEU A 57 -2.11 4.58 -1.83
CA LEU A 57 -2.20 4.72 -3.29
C LEU A 57 -3.63 4.82 -3.78
N ALA A 58 -4.54 4.00 -3.24
CA ALA A 58 -5.94 4.08 -3.59
C ALA A 58 -6.54 5.44 -3.19
N PHE A 59 -6.07 6.03 -2.10
CA PHE A 59 -6.49 7.36 -1.65
C PHE A 59 -5.92 8.46 -2.55
N ASP A 60 -4.63 8.40 -2.88
CA ASP A 60 -3.93 9.37 -3.73
C ASP A 60 -4.47 9.37 -5.18
N GLU A 61 -4.90 8.22 -5.69
CA GLU A 61 -5.54 8.07 -7.00
C GLU A 61 -7.09 8.23 -6.95
N ASP A 62 -7.65 8.78 -5.88
CA ASP A 62 -9.09 9.06 -5.69
C ASP A 62 -10.03 7.84 -5.79
N HIS A 63 -9.50 6.61 -5.64
CA HIS A 63 -10.29 5.38 -5.63
C HIS A 63 -11.03 5.14 -4.32
N ILE A 64 -10.54 5.70 -3.22
CA ILE A 64 -11.17 5.64 -1.90
C ILE A 64 -11.26 7.02 -1.27
N GLN A 65 -12.36 7.27 -0.56
CA GLN A 65 -12.61 8.53 0.14
C GLN A 65 -12.30 8.40 1.64
N PRO A 66 -11.98 9.51 2.33
CA PRO A 66 -11.68 9.49 3.77
C PRO A 66 -12.81 8.90 4.63
N ASN A 67 -14.06 9.06 4.23
CA ASN A 67 -15.23 8.52 4.92
C ASN A 67 -15.36 6.99 4.80
N GLN A 68 -14.67 6.36 3.85
CA GLN A 68 -14.62 4.91 3.67
C GLN A 68 -13.50 4.26 4.51
N LEU A 69 -12.62 5.09 5.10
CA LEU A 69 -11.56 4.66 6.00
C LEU A 69 -12.01 4.72 7.45
N ASN A 70 -11.55 3.75 8.24
CA ASN A 70 -11.71 3.80 9.68
C ASN A 70 -10.59 4.64 10.31
N SER A 71 -10.65 4.85 11.63
CA SER A 71 -9.63 5.61 12.36
C SER A 71 -8.20 5.06 12.20
N SER A 72 -8.06 3.75 11.96
CA SER A 72 -6.76 3.14 11.66
C SER A 72 -6.33 3.43 10.22
N GLY A 73 -7.24 3.35 9.25
CA GLY A 73 -6.98 3.70 7.86
C GLY A 73 -6.49 5.14 7.69
N LEU A 74 -7.10 6.10 8.39
CA LEU A 74 -6.64 7.50 8.36
C LEU A 74 -5.21 7.65 8.90
N LYS A 75 -4.89 7.04 10.05
CA LYS A 75 -3.52 7.06 10.60
C LYS A 75 -2.51 6.37 9.69
N THR A 76 -2.97 5.34 8.99
CA THR A 76 -2.18 4.57 8.05
C THR A 76 -1.78 5.41 6.83
N LEU A 77 -2.60 6.38 6.40
CA LEU A 77 -2.23 7.32 5.33
C LEU A 77 -0.98 8.12 5.71
N ASP A 78 -0.97 8.75 6.89
CA ASP A 78 0.16 9.55 7.39
C ASP A 78 1.43 8.69 7.54
N TRP A 79 1.25 7.46 8.03
CA TRP A 79 2.34 6.50 8.17
C TRP A 79 2.92 6.10 6.81
N ALA A 80 2.06 5.75 5.84
CA ALA A 80 2.47 5.32 4.52
C ALA A 80 3.19 6.43 3.75
N GLU A 81 2.71 7.67 3.84
CA GLU A 81 3.38 8.84 3.24
C GLU A 81 4.79 9.02 3.83
N SER A 82 4.91 8.96 5.16
CA SER A 82 6.19 9.10 5.86
C SER A 82 7.15 7.96 5.50
N PHE A 83 6.63 6.74 5.41
CA PHE A 83 7.40 5.55 5.04
C PHE A 83 7.94 5.64 3.61
N LEU A 84 7.09 6.04 2.65
CA LEU A 84 7.51 6.22 1.25
C LEU A 84 8.57 7.32 1.11
N LYS A 85 8.45 8.43 1.86
CA LYS A 85 9.47 9.49 1.89
C LYS A 85 10.81 9.00 2.44
N GLN A 86 10.81 8.14 3.47
CA GLN A 86 12.04 7.54 4.01
C GLN A 86 12.73 6.67 2.96
N ILE A 87 11.98 5.80 2.27
CA ILE A 87 12.52 4.89 1.25
C ILE A 87 13.08 5.66 0.04
N ASP A 88 12.42 6.76 -0.37
CA ASP A 88 12.93 7.60 -1.45
C ASP A 88 14.24 8.32 -1.06
N THR A 89 14.40 8.65 0.23
CA THR A 89 15.60 9.27 0.78
C THR A 89 16.76 8.28 0.90
N ASP A 90 16.49 7.02 1.26
CA ASP A 90 17.49 5.95 1.44
C ASP A 90 18.00 5.35 0.12
N ASN A 91 17.78 6.04 -1.01
CA ASN A 91 18.25 5.66 -2.34
C ASN A 91 17.62 4.34 -2.88
N GLU A 92 16.51 3.90 -2.28
CA GLU A 92 15.77 2.71 -2.71
C GLU A 92 14.68 3.04 -3.74
N LYS A 93 14.99 4.01 -4.60
CA LYS A 93 14.10 4.57 -5.62
C LYS A 93 13.46 3.50 -6.51
N ASP A 94 14.09 2.35 -6.71
CA ASP A 94 13.51 1.25 -7.50
C ASP A 94 12.25 0.63 -6.88
N VAL A 95 12.11 0.70 -5.56
CA VAL A 95 10.95 0.21 -4.81
C VAL A 95 9.79 1.18 -4.98
N VAL A 96 10.03 2.48 -4.73
CA VAL A 96 9.05 3.56 -4.94
C VAL A 96 8.64 3.66 -6.41
N ARG A 97 9.60 3.54 -7.33
CA ARG A 97 9.34 3.52 -8.77
C ARG A 97 8.47 2.35 -9.19
N ALA A 98 8.49 1.23 -8.48
CA ALA A 98 7.58 0.11 -8.75
C ALA A 98 6.12 0.42 -8.41
N LEU A 99 5.89 1.39 -7.51
CA LEU A 99 4.57 1.89 -7.13
C LEU A 99 4.05 2.93 -8.14
N VAL A 100 4.94 3.70 -8.78
CA VAL A 100 4.58 4.79 -9.71
C VAL A 100 4.61 4.37 -11.19
N SER A 101 5.32 3.29 -11.54
CA SER A 101 5.47 2.88 -12.93
C SER A 101 4.16 2.30 -13.51
N VAL A 102 3.43 3.14 -14.25
CA VAL A 102 2.50 2.77 -15.32
C VAL A 102 3.27 2.14 -16.48
#